data_AF-A0A3L7MV02-F1
#
_entry.id   AF-A0A3L7MV02-F1
#
_cell.length_a   1.000
_cell.length_b   1.000
_cell.length_c   1.000
_cell.angle_alpha   90.00
_cell.angle_beta   90.00
_cell.angle_gamma   90.00
#
_symmetry.space_group_name_H-M   'P 1'
#
loop_
_entity.id
_entity.type
_entity.pdbx_description
1 polymer ?
#
loop_
_entity_poly.entity_id
_entity_poly.type
_entity_poly.pdbx_seq_one_letter_code
_entity_poly.pdbx_strand_id
1 'polypeptide(L)'
;MHLIFLSFISLTGASETIAADSPKVVFEKRILPIFKSPNPSSCTECHLANLDIKNYILSTSEKTFLSMRDQGLVDMKAPEKSRILKFILMKDTNSKPNIILDKTRDEELKAFSEWINACCKDEALINMPKLTQEELGRPEKPVEVVRHARKDRLLESFEQNIWAMRFRCMNCHTSGHPDSVKLQKEHGDRVTWIKKTPAETMDYILTKTKLIDLDNPEKSLLLLKPLNEVKHGGGKKFIIGDLGYQSFRNWIEDYARIKGGKYKIAADLPKQSNNQTQFGTELWFKITNTPADWGDKLLFTTIYMWDEKLGNWEKDPIAVSDRMVWGKGKIWQHTVTVMAPKGSARESIWRKSGPSLAPGKYKVVVQLVKDGVSAKAWDAKLDDKTTIVGTGEFKASWKTGYGQMTSIDAANITRK
;
A
#
# COMPACT_ATOMS: atom_id res chain seq x y z
N MET A 1 34.57 -96.33 4.84
CA MET A 1 34.81 -95.65 3.54
C MET A 1 33.70 -94.62 3.35
N HIS A 2 34.07 -93.38 3.04
CA HIS A 2 33.29 -92.15 3.27
C HIS A 2 31.90 -92.07 2.62
N LEU A 3 30.92 -91.53 3.38
CA LEU A 3 29.71 -90.88 2.86
C LEU A 3 29.95 -89.36 2.86
N ILE A 4 29.73 -88.73 1.70
CA ILE A 4 29.78 -87.28 1.50
C ILE A 4 28.38 -86.71 1.74
N PHE A 5 28.24 -85.82 2.71
CA PHE A 5 27.03 -85.00 2.91
C PHE A 5 27.24 -83.63 2.24
N LEU A 6 26.39 -83.31 1.26
CA LEU A 6 26.23 -81.95 0.73
C LEU A 6 25.45 -81.11 1.75
N SER A 7 26.02 -79.99 2.19
CA SER A 7 25.31 -78.97 2.98
C SER A 7 25.02 -77.77 2.07
N PHE A 8 23.73 -77.53 1.81
CA PHE A 8 23.22 -76.33 1.15
C PHE A 8 23.36 -75.14 2.10
N ILE A 9 24.09 -74.10 1.68
CA ILE A 9 24.12 -72.79 2.34
C ILE A 9 23.05 -71.92 1.68
N SER A 10 21.93 -71.69 2.38
CA SER A 10 20.93 -70.71 2.00
C SER A 10 21.46 -69.30 2.30
N LEU A 11 21.83 -68.54 1.26
CA LEU A 11 21.98 -67.09 1.36
C LEU A 11 20.58 -66.47 1.55
N THR A 12 20.25 -66.06 2.76
CA THR A 12 19.16 -65.11 3.00
C THR A 12 19.66 -63.72 2.63
N GLY A 13 19.25 -63.24 1.45
CA GLY A 13 19.41 -61.84 1.06
C GLY A 13 18.59 -60.95 2.00
N ALA A 14 19.27 -60.26 2.90
CA ALA A 14 18.71 -59.11 3.60
C ALA A 14 18.45 -58.02 2.55
N SER A 15 17.19 -57.83 2.21
CA SER A 15 16.74 -56.68 1.44
C SER A 15 16.89 -55.44 2.33
N GLU A 16 17.95 -54.66 2.12
CA GLU A 16 18.03 -53.29 2.64
C GLU A 16 16.93 -52.47 1.96
N THR A 17 15.78 -52.39 2.61
CA THR A 17 14.82 -51.33 2.35
C THR A 17 15.49 -50.01 2.71
N ILE A 18 15.87 -49.25 1.68
CA ILE A 18 16.23 -47.84 1.79
C ILE A 18 15.08 -47.16 2.54
N ALA A 19 15.29 -46.91 3.83
CA ALA A 19 14.32 -46.19 4.65
C ALA A 19 14.17 -44.80 4.03
N ALA A 20 12.97 -44.49 3.55
CA ALA A 20 12.58 -43.11 3.27
C ALA A 20 12.90 -42.30 4.52
N ASP A 21 13.73 -41.25 4.39
CA ASP A 21 14.17 -40.40 5.51
C ASP A 21 12.95 -40.07 6.40
N SER A 22 13.02 -40.40 7.70
CA SER A 22 11.92 -40.14 8.63
C SER A 22 11.59 -38.64 8.70
N PRO A 23 10.36 -38.24 9.09
CA PRO A 23 9.98 -36.82 9.15
C PRO A 23 10.99 -35.95 9.90
N LYS A 24 11.51 -36.47 11.01
CA LYS A 24 12.55 -35.83 11.83
C LYS A 24 13.86 -35.62 11.05
N VAL A 25 14.32 -36.63 10.32
CA VAL A 25 15.56 -36.54 9.53
C VAL A 25 15.41 -35.51 8.40
N VAL A 26 14.27 -35.50 7.71
CA VAL A 26 14.00 -34.49 6.67
C VAL A 26 13.96 -33.08 7.28
N PHE A 27 13.29 -32.92 8.43
CA PHE A 27 13.22 -31.63 9.14
C PHE A 27 14.61 -31.11 9.52
N GLU A 28 15.44 -31.93 10.15
CA GLU A 28 16.79 -31.55 10.59
C GLU A 28 17.71 -31.22 9.41
N LYS A 29 17.62 -31.98 8.31
CA LYS A 29 18.44 -31.77 7.11
C LYS A 29 17.97 -30.58 6.26
N ARG A 30 16.67 -30.30 6.19
CA ARG A 30 16.07 -29.38 5.19
C ARG A 30 15.40 -28.14 5.80
N ILE A 31 14.65 -28.29 6.88
CA ILE A 31 13.87 -27.19 7.49
C ILE A 31 14.70 -26.41 8.51
N LEU A 32 15.43 -27.12 9.36
CA LEU A 32 16.22 -26.50 10.42
C LEU A 32 17.29 -25.51 9.88
N PRO A 33 17.97 -25.75 8.74
CA PRO A 33 18.86 -24.76 8.14
C PRO A 33 18.15 -23.48 7.72
N ILE A 34 16.93 -23.58 7.17
CA ILE A 34 16.10 -22.41 6.82
C ILE A 34 15.77 -21.62 8.10
N PHE A 35 15.39 -22.33 9.17
CA PHE A 35 15.08 -21.72 10.46
C PHE A 35 16.26 -20.95 11.05
N LYS A 36 17.46 -21.54 10.98
CA LYS A 36 18.70 -20.95 11.52
C LYS A 36 19.34 -19.91 10.60
N SER A 37 18.90 -19.80 9.35
CA SER A 37 19.47 -18.87 8.39
C SER A 37 19.24 -17.42 8.84
N PRO A 38 20.26 -16.55 8.76
CA PRO A 38 20.07 -15.11 8.99
C PRO A 38 19.35 -14.43 7.81
N ASN A 39 19.25 -15.10 6.66
CA ASN A 39 18.58 -14.55 5.49
C ASN A 39 17.06 -14.51 5.70
N PRO A 40 16.38 -13.48 5.15
CA PRO A 40 14.93 -13.40 5.19
C PRO A 40 14.30 -14.48 4.31
N SER A 41 13.13 -14.98 4.72
CA SER A 41 12.36 -15.95 3.93
C SER A 41 11.70 -15.32 2.70
N SER A 42 11.19 -16.16 1.79
CA SER A 42 10.39 -15.68 0.64
C SER A 42 9.13 -14.90 1.05
N CYS A 43 8.61 -15.13 2.25
CA CYS A 43 7.43 -14.42 2.79
C CYS A 43 7.66 -12.91 2.96
N THR A 44 8.91 -12.48 3.13
CA THR A 44 9.28 -11.07 3.30
C THR A 44 9.15 -10.25 2.01
N GLU A 45 9.00 -10.91 0.85
CA GLU A 45 8.77 -10.24 -0.43
C GLU A 45 7.46 -9.42 -0.41
N CYS A 46 6.42 -9.99 0.20
CA CYS A 46 5.10 -9.37 0.29
C CYS A 46 4.84 -8.66 1.64
N HIS A 47 5.57 -9.02 2.69
CA HIS A 47 5.33 -8.55 4.05
C HIS A 47 6.45 -7.63 4.53
N LEU A 48 6.13 -6.35 4.76
CA LEU A 48 7.13 -5.33 5.13
C LEU A 48 7.54 -5.37 6.60
N ALA A 49 6.78 -6.07 7.44
CA ALA A 49 7.04 -6.24 8.85
C ALA A 49 6.63 -7.64 9.34
N ASN A 50 7.59 -8.32 9.98
CA ASN A 50 7.42 -9.40 10.97
C ASN A 50 6.55 -10.61 10.55
N LEU A 51 6.48 -10.91 9.25
CA LEU A 51 6.05 -12.23 8.80
C LEU A 51 7.22 -12.93 8.13
N ASP A 52 7.72 -13.96 8.81
CA ASP A 52 8.74 -14.88 8.30
C ASP A 52 8.19 -16.31 8.43
N ILE A 53 8.59 -17.20 7.53
CA ILE A 53 8.21 -18.61 7.59
C ILE A 53 8.64 -19.25 8.91
N LYS A 54 9.73 -18.73 9.50
CA LYS A 54 10.26 -19.11 10.81
C LYS A 54 9.24 -18.97 11.94
N ASN A 55 8.26 -18.06 11.83
CA ASN A 55 7.21 -17.91 12.84
C ASN A 55 6.32 -19.15 12.98
N TYR A 56 6.32 -20.03 11.97
CA TYR A 56 5.56 -21.27 11.98
C TYR A 56 6.41 -22.49 12.35
N ILE A 57 7.73 -22.35 12.45
CA ILE A 57 8.65 -23.44 12.77
C ILE A 57 8.87 -23.50 14.27
N LEU A 58 8.54 -24.64 14.89
CA LEU A 58 8.72 -24.89 16.32
C LEU A 58 10.00 -25.69 16.59
N SER A 59 10.30 -25.90 17.87
CA SER A 59 11.52 -26.58 18.33
C SER A 59 11.73 -28.00 17.80
N THR A 60 10.67 -28.70 17.37
CA THR A 60 10.74 -30.07 16.85
C THR A 60 9.92 -30.23 15.56
N SER A 61 10.28 -31.23 14.76
CA SER A 61 9.51 -31.65 13.57
C SER A 61 8.05 -31.92 13.93
N GLU A 62 7.83 -32.74 14.97
CA GLU A 62 6.50 -33.12 15.43
C GLU A 62 5.64 -31.89 15.77
N LYS A 63 6.12 -31.02 16.67
CA LYS A 63 5.38 -29.82 17.06
C LYS A 63 5.10 -28.91 15.87
N THR A 64 6.08 -28.74 14.97
CA THR A 64 5.91 -27.93 13.77
C THR A 64 4.79 -28.49 12.87
N PHE A 65 4.80 -29.80 12.63
CA PHE A 65 3.78 -30.45 11.81
C PHE A 65 2.40 -30.35 12.44
N LEU A 66 2.26 -30.70 13.73
CA LEU A 66 0.99 -30.63 14.45
C LEU A 66 0.45 -29.21 14.45
N SER A 67 1.31 -28.22 14.68
CA SER A 67 0.90 -26.81 14.66
C SER A 67 0.38 -26.37 13.29
N MET A 68 1.07 -26.75 12.20
CA MET A 68 0.61 -26.42 10.84
C MET A 68 -0.65 -27.18 10.45
N ARG A 69 -0.77 -28.46 10.82
CA ARG A 69 -1.98 -29.27 10.64
C ARG A 69 -3.17 -28.64 11.33
N ASP A 70 -3.03 -28.28 12.60
CA ASP A 70 -4.12 -27.78 13.45
C ASP A 70 -4.59 -26.37 13.04
N GLN A 71 -3.70 -25.59 12.41
CA GLN A 71 -4.03 -24.32 11.78
C GLN A 71 -4.59 -24.47 10.35
N GLY A 72 -4.70 -25.70 9.84
CA GLY A 72 -5.14 -25.99 8.47
C GLY A 72 -4.17 -25.49 7.40
N LEU A 73 -2.89 -25.35 7.72
CA LEU A 73 -1.82 -24.99 6.78
C LEU A 73 -1.32 -26.21 5.99
N VAL A 74 -1.42 -27.40 6.58
CA VAL A 74 -1.14 -28.70 5.95
C VAL A 74 -2.45 -29.40 5.60
N ASP A 75 -2.54 -29.89 4.36
CA ASP A 75 -3.61 -30.80 3.93
C ASP A 75 -3.10 -32.24 4.04
N MET A 76 -3.63 -33.00 4.99
CA MET A 76 -3.18 -34.39 5.23
C MET A 76 -3.62 -35.35 4.12
N LYS A 77 -4.71 -35.04 3.40
CA LYS A 77 -5.24 -35.91 2.34
C LYS A 77 -4.54 -35.64 1.01
N ALA A 78 -4.13 -34.39 0.79
CA ALA A 78 -3.41 -33.95 -0.39
C ALA A 78 -2.22 -33.06 0.03
N PRO A 79 -1.11 -33.66 0.53
CA PRO A 79 0.06 -32.93 1.04
C PRO A 79 0.57 -31.84 0.10
N GLU A 80 0.55 -32.08 -1.20
CA GLU A 80 0.95 -31.17 -2.27
C GLU A 80 0.03 -29.94 -2.41
N LYS A 81 -1.21 -30.01 -1.93
CA LYS A 81 -2.20 -28.91 -1.94
C LYS A 81 -2.19 -28.07 -0.66
N SER A 82 -1.30 -28.39 0.27
CA SER A 82 -1.13 -27.67 1.54
C SER A 82 -1.02 -26.16 1.33
N ARG A 83 -1.72 -25.40 2.16
CA ARG A 83 -1.77 -23.93 2.06
C ARG A 83 -0.40 -23.29 2.28
N ILE A 84 0.44 -23.85 3.14
CA ILE A 84 1.80 -23.34 3.35
C ILE A 84 2.64 -23.38 2.07
N LEU A 85 2.53 -24.46 1.27
CA LEU A 85 3.23 -24.57 -0.01
C LEU A 85 2.73 -23.53 -1.02
N LYS A 86 1.41 -23.30 -1.04
CA LYS A 86 0.81 -22.24 -1.86
C LYS A 86 1.33 -20.86 -1.45
N PHE A 87 1.48 -20.59 -0.15
CA PHE A 87 1.99 -19.31 0.35
C PHE A 87 3.47 -19.10 0.01
N ILE A 88 4.31 -20.12 0.14
CA ILE A 88 5.73 -20.06 -0.27
C ILE A 88 5.83 -19.70 -1.76
N LEU A 89 4.99 -20.31 -2.61
CA LEU A 89 4.94 -20.05 -4.04
C LEU A 89 4.47 -18.64 -4.44
N MET A 90 3.81 -17.91 -3.54
CA MET A 90 3.32 -16.56 -3.87
C MET A 90 4.48 -15.59 -4.10
N LYS A 91 4.32 -14.75 -5.13
CA LYS A 91 5.23 -13.66 -5.49
C LYS A 91 4.49 -12.33 -5.49
N ASP A 92 5.21 -11.25 -5.23
CA ASP A 92 4.67 -9.91 -5.41
C ASP A 92 4.66 -9.59 -6.92
N THR A 93 3.45 -9.51 -7.49
CA THR A 93 3.25 -9.21 -8.91
C THR A 93 3.72 -7.82 -9.32
N ASN A 94 3.99 -6.93 -8.35
CA ASN A 94 4.51 -5.59 -8.59
C ASN A 94 6.03 -5.49 -8.35
N SER A 95 6.68 -6.55 -7.89
CA SER A 95 8.13 -6.57 -7.66
C SER A 95 8.90 -6.88 -8.93
N LYS A 96 10.13 -6.34 -8.99
CA LYS A 96 11.09 -6.75 -10.02
C LYS A 96 11.57 -8.17 -9.76
N PRO A 97 11.93 -8.93 -10.81
CA PRO A 97 12.54 -10.25 -10.65
C PRO A 97 13.73 -10.19 -9.70
N ASN A 98 13.79 -11.13 -8.76
CA ASN A 98 14.87 -11.23 -7.79
C ASN A 98 15.32 -12.69 -7.69
N ILE A 99 16.41 -13.00 -8.41
CA ILE A 99 16.98 -14.35 -8.53
C ILE A 99 17.32 -14.94 -7.15
N ILE A 100 17.75 -14.11 -6.19
CA ILE A 100 18.09 -14.58 -4.85
C ILE A 100 16.83 -15.04 -4.11
N LEU A 101 15.77 -14.23 -4.14
CA LEU A 101 14.48 -14.60 -3.52
C LEU A 101 13.82 -15.79 -4.24
N ASP A 102 13.95 -15.87 -5.56
CA ASP A 102 13.48 -17.01 -6.34
C ASP A 102 14.16 -18.31 -5.91
N LYS A 103 15.49 -18.29 -5.77
CA LYS A 103 16.25 -19.45 -5.27
C LYS A 103 15.85 -19.82 -3.84
N THR A 104 15.75 -18.84 -2.93
CA THR A 104 15.30 -19.08 -1.55
C THR A 104 13.92 -19.73 -1.53
N ARG A 105 12.98 -19.25 -2.35
CA ARG A 105 11.64 -19.80 -2.47
C ARG A 105 11.65 -21.25 -2.97
N ASP A 106 12.45 -21.56 -3.98
CA ASP A 106 12.55 -22.92 -4.51
C ASP A 106 13.11 -23.89 -3.45
N GLU A 107 14.11 -23.45 -2.69
CA GLU A 107 14.69 -24.20 -1.57
C GLU A 107 13.67 -24.42 -0.45
N GLU A 108 12.94 -23.36 -0.05
CA GLU A 108 11.85 -23.44 0.93
C GLU A 108 10.75 -24.40 0.46
N LEU A 109 10.28 -24.26 -0.78
CA LEU A 109 9.21 -25.06 -1.33
C LEU A 109 9.59 -26.54 -1.36
N LYS A 110 10.79 -26.85 -1.84
CA LYS A 110 11.30 -28.22 -1.89
C LYS A 110 11.42 -28.82 -0.49
N ALA A 111 12.03 -28.09 0.45
CA ALA A 111 12.20 -28.53 1.82
C ALA A 111 10.86 -28.83 2.50
N PHE A 112 9.90 -27.90 2.40
CA PHE A 112 8.58 -28.07 2.99
C PHE A 112 7.77 -29.17 2.31
N SER A 113 7.85 -29.30 0.98
CA SER A 113 7.14 -30.36 0.25
C SER A 113 7.65 -31.74 0.63
N GLU A 114 8.96 -31.96 0.65
CA GLU A 114 9.58 -33.23 1.07
C GLU A 114 9.19 -33.56 2.52
N TRP A 115 9.30 -32.58 3.42
CA TRP A 115 9.03 -32.77 4.84
C TRP A 115 7.54 -33.04 5.15
N ILE A 116 6.61 -32.28 4.55
CA ILE A 116 5.17 -32.50 4.74
C ILE A 116 4.77 -33.88 4.19
N ASN A 117 5.30 -34.29 3.04
CA ASN A 117 5.05 -35.62 2.49
C ASN A 117 5.53 -36.74 3.42
N ALA A 118 6.70 -36.58 4.05
CA ALA A 118 7.19 -37.54 5.04
C ALA A 118 6.25 -37.58 6.26
N CYS A 119 5.83 -36.42 6.79
CA CYS A 119 4.94 -36.35 7.95
C CYS A 119 3.57 -36.99 7.68
N CYS A 120 2.96 -36.73 6.51
CA CYS A 120 1.65 -37.28 6.17
C CYS A 120 1.65 -38.79 5.91
N LYS A 121 2.82 -39.42 5.74
CA LYS A 121 2.99 -40.88 5.66
C LYS A 121 3.19 -41.56 7.02
N ASP A 122 3.40 -40.77 8.07
CA ASP A 122 3.59 -41.27 9.44
C ASP A 122 2.23 -41.34 10.15
N GLU A 123 1.65 -42.54 10.21
CA GLU A 123 0.33 -42.78 10.82
C GLU A 123 0.28 -42.43 12.31
N ALA A 124 1.39 -42.58 13.04
CA ALA A 124 1.43 -42.22 14.44
C ALA A 124 1.31 -40.69 14.59
N LEU A 125 2.07 -39.95 13.76
CA LEU A 125 2.11 -38.49 13.78
C LEU A 125 0.77 -37.85 13.38
N ILE A 126 0.11 -38.35 12.32
CA ILE A 126 -1.18 -37.79 11.86
C ILE A 126 -2.29 -37.94 12.92
N ASN A 127 -2.24 -39.02 13.71
CA ASN A 127 -3.25 -39.36 14.70
C ASN A 127 -2.99 -38.74 16.08
N MET A 128 -1.90 -38.00 16.25
CA MET A 128 -1.60 -37.33 17.52
C MET A 128 -2.67 -36.27 17.87
N PRO A 129 -2.92 -36.02 19.17
CA PRO A 129 -3.82 -34.98 19.64
C PRO A 129 -3.52 -33.60 19.05
N LYS A 130 -4.51 -32.71 19.07
CA LYS A 130 -4.32 -31.31 18.69
C LYS A 130 -3.53 -30.56 19.77
N LEU A 131 -2.72 -29.62 19.32
CA LEU A 131 -2.05 -28.66 20.19
C LEU A 131 -3.05 -27.64 20.77
N THR A 132 -2.73 -27.07 21.94
CA THR A 132 -3.46 -25.93 22.48
C THR A 132 -3.12 -24.64 21.71
N GLN A 133 -3.89 -23.56 21.91
CA GLN A 133 -3.66 -22.30 21.19
C GLN A 133 -2.30 -21.66 21.51
N GLU A 134 -1.78 -21.89 22.71
CA GLU A 134 -0.51 -21.36 23.22
C GLU A 134 0.68 -22.11 22.61
N GLU A 135 0.47 -23.35 22.17
CA GLU A 135 1.49 -24.21 21.57
C GLU A 135 1.64 -23.98 20.06
N LEU A 136 0.71 -23.26 19.43
CA LEU A 136 0.74 -23.03 17.97
C LEU A 136 1.84 -22.04 17.58
N GLY A 137 2.68 -22.43 16.62
CA GLY A 137 3.59 -21.53 15.92
C GLY A 137 2.82 -20.60 15.01
N ARG A 138 2.85 -19.31 15.31
CA ARG A 138 2.18 -18.25 14.55
C ARG A 138 2.95 -16.93 14.68
N PRO A 139 2.72 -15.95 13.79
CA PRO A 139 3.28 -14.61 13.96
C PRO A 139 2.86 -14.03 15.30
N GLU A 140 3.79 -13.35 15.98
CA GLU A 140 3.52 -12.68 17.26
C GLU A 140 2.43 -11.62 17.12
N LYS A 141 2.36 -10.98 15.95
CA LYS A 141 1.41 -9.91 15.67
C LYS A 141 0.05 -10.46 15.20
N PRO A 142 -1.06 -9.82 15.59
CA PRO A 142 -2.39 -10.15 15.08
C PRO A 142 -2.48 -10.06 13.55
N VAL A 143 -3.38 -10.86 12.97
CA VAL A 143 -3.54 -10.97 11.51
C VAL A 143 -3.89 -9.63 10.86
N GLU A 144 -4.61 -8.76 11.55
CA GLU A 144 -4.98 -7.41 11.11
C GLU A 144 -3.73 -6.56 10.90
N VAL A 145 -2.79 -6.62 11.84
CA VAL A 145 -1.52 -5.88 11.79
C VAL A 145 -0.63 -6.43 10.68
N VAL A 146 -0.53 -7.76 10.57
CA VAL A 146 0.23 -8.42 9.49
C VAL A 146 -0.34 -8.05 8.12
N ARG A 147 -1.67 -8.00 7.98
CA ARG A 147 -2.36 -7.60 6.74
C ARG A 147 -2.13 -6.14 6.40
N HIS A 148 -2.21 -5.23 7.38
CA HIS A 148 -1.97 -3.79 7.19
C HIS A 148 -0.55 -3.52 6.70
N ALA A 149 0.44 -4.25 7.23
CA ALA A 149 1.84 -4.12 6.87
C ALA A 149 2.23 -4.79 5.53
N ARG A 150 1.30 -5.38 4.78
CA ARG A 150 1.61 -5.96 3.47
C ARG A 150 1.93 -4.88 2.44
N LYS A 151 2.83 -5.20 1.51
CA LYS A 151 3.28 -4.28 0.47
C LYS A 151 2.16 -3.87 -0.49
N ASP A 152 1.23 -4.77 -0.78
CA ASP A 152 0.03 -4.46 -1.59
C ASP A 152 -0.88 -3.43 -0.90
N ARG A 153 -1.05 -3.53 0.42
CA ARG A 153 -1.83 -2.57 1.23
C ARG A 153 -1.11 -1.23 1.38
N LEU A 154 0.22 -1.26 1.53
CA LEU A 154 1.01 -0.03 1.50
C LEU A 154 0.92 0.66 0.13
N LEU A 155 0.95 -0.12 -0.96
CA LEU A 155 0.79 0.39 -2.33
C LEU A 155 -0.60 0.99 -2.54
N GLU A 156 -1.67 0.32 -2.10
CA GLU A 156 -3.02 0.88 -2.13
C GLU A 156 -3.06 2.21 -1.39
N SER A 157 -2.49 2.29 -0.18
CA SER A 157 -2.38 3.54 0.59
C SER A 157 -1.55 4.60 -0.16
N PHE A 158 -0.46 4.21 -0.81
CA PHE A 158 0.38 5.11 -1.62
C PHE A 158 -0.41 5.69 -2.80
N GLU A 159 -1.22 4.87 -3.48
CA GLU A 159 -2.07 5.31 -4.58
C GLU A 159 -3.07 6.37 -4.11
N GLN A 160 -3.69 6.15 -2.95
CA GLN A 160 -4.71 7.05 -2.39
C GLN A 160 -4.14 8.37 -1.85
N ASN A 161 -2.87 8.37 -1.45
CA ASN A 161 -2.27 9.52 -0.78
C ASN A 161 -1.26 10.26 -1.68
N ILE A 162 -0.20 9.58 -2.08
CA ILE A 162 0.90 10.19 -2.84
C ILE A 162 0.52 10.31 -4.31
N TRP A 163 0.07 9.20 -4.91
CA TRP A 163 -0.19 9.14 -6.35
C TRP A 163 -1.38 10.02 -6.73
N ALA A 164 -2.46 10.03 -5.95
CA ALA A 164 -3.62 10.89 -6.20
C ALA A 164 -3.25 12.38 -6.18
N MET A 165 -2.30 12.79 -5.33
CA MET A 165 -1.91 14.20 -5.18
C MET A 165 -0.71 14.62 -6.06
N ARG A 166 -0.22 13.73 -6.94
CA ARG A 166 1.02 13.92 -7.71
C ARG A 166 1.02 15.13 -8.65
N PHE A 167 -0.13 15.63 -9.07
CA PHE A 167 -0.25 16.73 -10.06
C PHE A 167 0.37 18.05 -9.60
N ARG A 168 0.61 18.21 -8.29
CA ARG A 168 1.39 19.33 -7.73
C ARG A 168 2.89 19.25 -8.06
N CYS A 169 3.38 18.05 -8.37
CA CYS A 169 4.80 17.69 -8.46
C CYS A 169 5.19 17.15 -9.85
N MET A 170 4.24 16.55 -10.57
CA MET A 170 4.56 15.59 -11.63
C MET A 170 5.29 16.17 -12.83
N ASN A 171 5.01 17.41 -13.24
CA ASN A 171 5.67 17.99 -14.41
C ASN A 171 7.19 18.06 -14.20
N CYS A 172 7.64 18.37 -12.99
CA CYS A 172 9.06 18.52 -12.67
C CYS A 172 9.73 17.21 -12.24
N HIS A 173 8.97 16.18 -11.87
CA HIS A 173 9.50 14.97 -11.22
C HIS A 173 9.22 13.66 -11.96
N THR A 174 8.39 13.68 -13.02
CA THR A 174 8.05 12.49 -13.82
C THR A 174 9.14 12.18 -14.83
N SER A 175 9.57 10.93 -14.91
CA SER A 175 10.49 10.46 -15.94
C SER A 175 10.00 10.80 -17.35
N GLY A 176 10.85 11.47 -18.13
CA GLY A 176 10.57 11.79 -19.53
C GLY A 176 9.70 13.03 -19.77
N HIS A 177 9.11 13.66 -18.74
CA HIS A 177 8.41 14.93 -18.93
C HIS A 177 9.41 16.04 -19.31
N PRO A 178 9.12 16.95 -20.26
CA PRO A 178 10.08 17.96 -20.74
C PRO A 178 10.72 18.80 -19.62
N ASP A 179 9.92 19.28 -18.67
CA ASP A 179 10.43 20.05 -17.52
C ASP A 179 11.34 19.21 -16.62
N SER A 180 10.99 17.95 -16.40
CA SER A 180 11.77 17.00 -15.61
C SER A 180 13.11 16.69 -16.29
N VAL A 181 13.12 16.46 -17.62
CA VAL A 181 14.36 16.23 -18.40
C VAL A 181 15.29 17.44 -18.30
N LYS A 182 14.75 18.66 -18.37
CA LYS A 182 15.54 19.88 -18.18
C LYS A 182 16.16 19.93 -16.78
N LEU A 183 15.36 19.73 -15.74
CA LEU A 183 15.84 19.77 -14.34
C LEU A 183 16.80 18.62 -14.01
N GLN A 184 16.61 17.45 -14.61
CA GLN A 184 17.50 16.31 -14.46
C GLN A 184 18.90 16.61 -14.99
N LYS A 185 19.03 17.33 -16.11
CA LYS A 185 20.34 17.78 -16.62
C LYS A 185 21.07 18.71 -15.64
N GLU A 186 20.32 19.55 -14.92
CA GLU A 186 20.88 20.54 -14.00
C GLU A 186 21.18 19.97 -12.60
N HIS A 187 20.38 19.01 -12.13
CA HIS A 187 20.37 18.59 -10.74
C HIS A 187 20.51 17.08 -10.53
N GLY A 188 20.67 16.31 -11.62
CA GLY A 188 20.83 14.87 -11.65
C GLY A 188 19.53 14.08 -11.46
N ASP A 189 19.66 12.75 -11.53
CA ASP A 189 18.55 11.78 -11.51
C ASP A 189 17.66 11.86 -10.26
N ARG A 190 18.17 12.45 -9.17
CA ARG A 190 17.42 12.66 -7.92
C ARG A 190 16.16 13.52 -8.07
N VAL A 191 16.09 14.34 -9.13
CA VAL A 191 14.88 15.11 -9.43
C VAL A 191 13.77 14.19 -9.93
N THR A 192 14.11 13.14 -10.65
CA THR A 192 13.16 12.32 -11.40
C THR A 192 12.70 11.13 -10.58
N TRP A 193 11.97 11.36 -9.49
CA TRP A 193 11.54 10.30 -8.57
C TRP A 193 10.16 9.70 -8.89
N ILE A 194 9.33 10.35 -9.73
CA ILE A 194 8.05 9.80 -10.20
C ILE A 194 8.31 8.91 -11.42
N LYS A 195 7.96 7.63 -11.29
CA LYS A 195 8.15 6.59 -12.31
C LYS A 195 6.84 6.33 -13.08
N LYS A 196 6.83 5.34 -13.97
CA LYS A 196 5.71 5.09 -14.88
C LYS A 196 4.45 4.67 -14.14
N THR A 197 4.61 3.86 -13.09
CA THR A 197 3.50 3.33 -12.29
C THR A 197 3.60 3.80 -10.82
N PRO A 198 2.48 3.77 -10.06
CA PRO A 198 2.53 4.00 -8.62
C PRO A 198 3.46 3.01 -7.91
N ALA A 199 3.43 1.72 -8.31
CA ALA A 199 4.28 0.68 -7.73
C ALA A 199 5.77 0.96 -7.92
N GLU A 200 6.19 1.30 -9.14
CA GLU A 200 7.59 1.66 -9.43
C GLU A 200 8.02 2.93 -8.71
N THR A 201 7.11 3.89 -8.56
CA THR A 201 7.38 5.15 -7.85
C THR A 201 7.58 4.89 -6.37
N MET A 202 6.68 4.13 -5.74
CA MET A 202 6.81 3.74 -4.35
C MET A 202 8.10 2.97 -4.13
N ASP A 203 8.37 1.91 -4.91
CA ASP A 203 9.59 1.11 -4.80
C ASP A 203 10.86 1.97 -4.94
N TYR A 204 10.89 2.88 -5.91
CA TYR A 204 12.01 3.80 -6.10
C TYR A 204 12.21 4.72 -4.89
N ILE A 205 11.15 5.35 -4.37
CA ILE A 205 11.21 6.20 -3.18
C ILE A 205 11.77 5.40 -2.00
N LEU A 206 11.23 4.20 -1.76
CA LEU A 206 11.56 3.37 -0.59
C LEU A 206 12.97 2.77 -0.65
N THR A 207 13.49 2.47 -1.83
CA THR A 207 14.74 1.68 -1.97
C THR A 207 15.91 2.45 -2.57
N LYS A 208 15.66 3.54 -3.30
CA LYS A 208 16.70 4.29 -4.05
C LYS A 208 16.84 5.74 -3.62
N THR A 209 15.98 6.25 -2.74
CA THR A 209 16.03 7.65 -2.30
C THR A 209 16.22 7.77 -0.79
N LYS A 210 16.53 8.99 -0.35
CA LYS A 210 16.52 9.39 1.06
C LYS A 210 15.44 10.45 1.32
N LEU A 211 14.33 10.38 0.59
CA LEU A 211 13.29 11.40 0.66
C LEU A 211 12.37 11.25 1.88
N ILE A 212 12.41 10.08 2.55
CA ILE A 212 11.65 9.77 3.76
C ILE A 212 12.63 9.67 4.93
N ASP A 213 12.29 10.36 6.01
CA ASP A 213 12.91 10.19 7.33
C ASP A 213 11.99 9.30 8.18
N LEU A 214 12.47 8.11 8.55
CA LEU A 214 11.68 7.13 9.30
C LEU A 214 11.60 7.47 10.80
N ASP A 215 12.57 8.22 11.31
CA ASP A 215 12.64 8.58 12.73
C ASP A 215 11.81 9.83 13.00
N ASN A 216 11.82 10.78 12.05
CA ASN A 216 11.09 12.04 12.09
C ASN A 216 10.27 12.23 10.79
N PRO A 217 9.14 11.53 10.61
CA PRO A 217 8.32 11.58 9.39
C PRO A 217 8.05 12.99 8.84
N GLU A 218 7.80 13.96 9.72
CA GLU A 218 7.55 15.37 9.38
C GLU A 218 8.76 16.10 8.77
N LYS A 219 9.98 15.59 9.01
CA LYS A 219 11.23 16.13 8.44
C LYS A 219 11.60 15.48 7.10
N SER A 220 10.76 14.60 6.58
CA SER A 220 10.95 13.99 5.27
C SER A 220 11.07 15.05 4.18
N LEU A 221 12.06 14.91 3.28
CA LEU A 221 12.23 15.84 2.16
C LEU A 221 11.03 15.83 1.19
N LEU A 222 10.23 14.76 1.18
CA LEU A 222 8.93 14.72 0.49
C LEU A 222 7.92 15.75 1.04
N LEU A 223 8.10 16.25 2.27
CA LEU A 223 7.27 17.29 2.88
C LEU A 223 7.98 18.64 2.86
N LEU A 224 9.24 18.69 3.34
CA LEU A 224 9.96 19.95 3.55
C LEU A 224 10.22 20.73 2.25
N LYS A 225 10.48 20.03 1.14
CA LYS A 225 10.70 20.70 -0.16
C LYS A 225 9.41 21.32 -0.71
N PRO A 226 8.28 20.58 -0.83
CA PRO A 226 7.00 21.19 -1.19
C PRO A 226 6.53 22.31 -0.24
N LEU A 227 6.86 22.26 1.05
CA LEU A 227 6.60 23.36 1.99
C LEU A 227 7.53 24.57 1.79
N ASN A 228 8.63 24.36 1.07
CA ASN A 228 9.73 25.30 0.88
C ASN A 228 10.46 25.66 2.20
N GLU A 229 10.44 24.76 3.18
CA GLU A 229 11.29 24.81 4.39
C GLU A 229 12.72 24.38 4.08
N VAL A 230 12.88 23.56 3.03
CA VAL A 230 14.16 23.29 2.37
C VAL A 230 14.06 23.78 0.92
N LYS A 231 15.13 24.37 0.39
CA LYS A 231 15.18 24.91 -0.97
C LYS A 231 14.69 23.87 -2.00
N HIS A 232 13.56 24.16 -2.64
CA HIS A 232 12.97 23.28 -3.65
C HIS A 232 13.29 23.71 -5.09
N GLY A 233 13.39 25.02 -5.35
CA GLY A 233 13.53 25.58 -6.70
C GLY A 233 12.20 25.73 -7.46
N GLY A 234 11.22 24.85 -7.21
CA GLY A 234 9.86 24.93 -7.78
C GLY A 234 8.87 25.82 -7.02
N GLY A 235 9.33 26.50 -5.96
CA GLY A 235 8.49 27.27 -5.04
C GLY A 235 7.61 26.41 -4.13
N LYS A 236 6.77 27.05 -3.32
CA LYS A 236 5.86 26.39 -2.38
C LYS A 236 4.74 25.64 -3.13
N LYS A 237 4.59 24.35 -2.86
CA LYS A 237 3.57 23.44 -3.42
C LYS A 237 2.57 22.95 -2.38
N PHE A 238 2.99 22.88 -1.11
CA PHE A 238 2.16 22.54 0.04
C PHE A 238 1.99 23.73 0.96
N ILE A 239 0.86 23.75 1.65
CA ILE A 239 0.62 24.51 2.88
C ILE A 239 0.34 23.47 3.95
N ILE A 240 0.84 23.68 5.17
CA ILE A 240 0.49 22.79 6.29
C ILE A 240 -1.03 22.74 6.40
N GLY A 241 -1.57 21.52 6.47
CA GLY A 241 -3.00 21.22 6.52
C GLY A 241 -3.77 21.26 5.20
N ASP A 242 -3.08 21.49 4.07
CA ASP A 242 -3.65 21.28 2.74
C ASP A 242 -3.74 19.77 2.42
N LEU A 243 -4.57 19.37 1.44
CA LEU A 243 -4.81 17.95 1.11
C LEU A 243 -3.51 17.26 0.68
N GLY A 244 -2.65 17.96 -0.06
CA GLY A 244 -1.37 17.42 -0.51
C GLY A 244 -0.45 17.09 0.67
N TYR A 245 -0.30 18.01 1.61
CA TYR A 245 0.47 17.85 2.82
C TYR A 245 -0.10 16.73 3.69
N GLN A 246 -1.40 16.74 3.96
CA GLN A 246 -2.08 15.74 4.79
C GLN A 246 -1.91 14.34 4.20
N SER A 247 -2.17 14.17 2.91
CA SER A 247 -2.01 12.88 2.24
C SER A 247 -0.57 12.38 2.30
N PHE A 248 0.41 13.23 1.97
CA PHE A 248 1.81 12.83 2.02
C PHE A 248 2.25 12.47 3.44
N ARG A 249 1.92 13.31 4.42
CA ARG A 249 2.31 13.09 5.81
C ARG A 249 1.66 11.83 6.39
N ASN A 250 0.37 11.60 6.15
CA ASN A 250 -0.33 10.38 6.60
C ASN A 250 0.36 9.10 6.09
N TRP A 251 0.70 9.04 4.80
CA TRP A 251 1.33 7.85 4.22
C TRP A 251 2.76 7.65 4.75
N ILE A 252 3.54 8.72 4.89
CA ILE A 252 4.92 8.66 5.41
C ILE A 252 4.90 8.19 6.88
N GLU A 253 4.03 8.75 7.72
CA GLU A 253 3.88 8.34 9.12
C GLU A 253 3.44 6.88 9.25
N ASP A 254 2.48 6.43 8.43
CA ASP A 254 2.03 5.03 8.42
C ASP A 254 3.17 4.09 8.00
N TYR A 255 3.90 4.42 6.93
CA TYR A 255 5.07 3.66 6.49
C TYR A 255 6.15 3.57 7.58
N ALA A 256 6.48 4.69 8.22
CA ALA A 256 7.44 4.73 9.31
C ALA A 256 7.00 3.87 10.50
N ARG A 257 5.70 3.88 10.85
CA ARG A 257 5.14 3.02 11.90
C ARG A 257 5.18 1.53 11.52
N ILE A 258 4.90 1.19 10.26
CA ILE A 258 5.03 -0.19 9.76
C ILE A 258 6.48 -0.66 9.88
N LYS A 259 7.44 0.10 9.35
CA LYS A 259 8.87 -0.26 9.36
C LYS A 259 9.46 -0.30 10.77
N GLY A 260 9.05 0.62 11.64
CA GLY A 260 9.42 0.64 13.05
C GLY A 260 8.67 -0.38 13.91
N GLY A 261 7.79 -1.19 13.32
CA GLY A 261 7.02 -2.20 14.04
C GLY A 261 6.08 -1.64 15.12
N LYS A 262 5.68 -0.37 15.02
CA LYS A 262 4.96 0.38 16.07
C LYS A 262 3.51 -0.08 16.26
N TYR A 263 2.89 -0.70 15.25
CA TYR A 263 1.59 -1.36 15.40
C TYR A 263 1.77 -2.72 16.09
N LYS A 264 1.17 -2.88 17.28
CA LYS A 264 1.21 -4.10 18.09
C LYS A 264 -0.13 -4.84 18.06
N ILE A 265 -1.23 -4.09 18.14
CA ILE A 265 -2.59 -4.63 18.13
C ILE A 265 -3.46 -3.93 17.07
N ALA A 266 -4.60 -4.53 16.74
CA ALA A 266 -5.52 -3.99 15.73
C ALA A 266 -6.01 -2.57 16.07
N ALA A 267 -6.15 -2.23 17.35
CA ALA A 267 -6.56 -0.90 17.81
C ALA A 267 -5.52 0.20 17.53
N ASP A 268 -4.25 -0.17 17.30
CA ASP A 268 -3.19 0.78 16.97
C ASP A 268 -3.26 1.23 15.49
N LEU A 269 -3.97 0.46 14.65
CA LEU A 269 -4.03 0.71 13.22
C LEU A 269 -4.73 2.05 12.91
N PRO A 270 -4.30 2.76 11.86
CA PRO A 270 -4.96 3.99 11.47
C PRO A 270 -6.42 3.71 11.12
N LYS A 271 -7.32 4.57 11.61
CA LYS A 271 -8.75 4.46 11.27
C LYS A 271 -8.90 4.60 9.77
N GLN A 272 -9.56 3.64 9.12
CA GLN A 272 -9.87 3.73 7.70
C GLN A 272 -10.80 4.91 7.48
N SER A 273 -10.29 5.98 6.88
CA SER A 273 -10.96 7.28 6.98
C SER A 273 -12.05 7.49 5.93
N ASN A 274 -12.10 6.73 4.83
CA ASN A 274 -12.99 7.07 3.72
C ASN A 274 -13.48 5.81 2.96
N ASN A 275 -14.79 5.71 2.75
CA ASN A 275 -15.45 4.76 1.83
C ASN A 275 -15.33 5.18 0.35
N GLN A 276 -14.40 6.08 0.04
CA GLN A 276 -14.13 6.57 -1.30
C GLN A 276 -12.68 6.29 -1.71
N THR A 277 -12.49 6.03 -3.00
CA THR A 277 -11.21 5.95 -3.68
C THR A 277 -10.94 7.27 -4.39
N GLN A 278 -9.76 7.85 -4.16
CA GLN A 278 -9.28 9.09 -4.73
C GLN A 278 -8.43 8.84 -5.98
N PHE A 279 -8.62 9.69 -6.99
CA PHE A 279 -7.86 9.65 -8.23
C PHE A 279 -7.44 11.06 -8.62
N GLY A 280 -6.14 11.28 -8.79
CA GLY A 280 -5.63 12.55 -9.32
C GLY A 280 -5.98 12.71 -10.80
N THR A 281 -6.26 13.94 -11.23
CA THR A 281 -6.62 14.25 -12.61
C THR A 281 -5.91 15.51 -13.14
N GLU A 282 -5.91 15.67 -14.46
CA GLU A 282 -5.56 16.92 -15.14
C GLU A 282 -6.79 17.80 -15.41
N LEU A 283 -7.90 17.56 -14.72
CA LEU A 283 -9.07 18.43 -14.77
C LEU A 283 -8.80 19.65 -13.89
N TRP A 284 -8.85 20.83 -14.50
CA TRP A 284 -8.61 22.08 -13.78
C TRP A 284 -9.92 22.76 -13.41
N PHE A 285 -9.99 23.26 -12.18
CA PHE A 285 -11.08 24.07 -11.67
C PHE A 285 -10.57 25.44 -11.25
N LYS A 286 -11.37 26.47 -11.51
CA LYS A 286 -11.03 27.88 -11.28
C LYS A 286 -12.22 28.64 -10.71
N ILE A 287 -11.96 29.45 -9.70
CA ILE A 287 -12.89 30.45 -9.19
C ILE A 287 -12.32 31.83 -9.56
N THR A 288 -13.04 32.57 -10.40
CA THR A 288 -12.67 33.93 -10.80
C THR A 288 -13.23 34.96 -9.83
N ASN A 289 -12.59 36.14 -9.80
CA ASN A 289 -13.08 37.30 -9.04
C ASN A 289 -13.34 36.99 -7.56
N THR A 290 -12.45 36.21 -6.95
CA THR A 290 -12.59 35.85 -5.54
C THR A 290 -12.65 37.11 -4.66
N PRO A 291 -13.43 37.10 -3.57
CA PRO A 291 -13.47 38.19 -2.61
C PRO A 291 -12.09 38.49 -1.99
N ALA A 292 -11.81 39.77 -1.72
CA ALA A 292 -10.54 40.20 -1.16
C ALA A 292 -10.25 39.57 0.21
N ASP A 293 -11.28 39.32 1.02
CA ASP A 293 -11.17 38.68 2.32
C ASP A 293 -10.80 37.18 2.24
N TRP A 294 -10.79 36.59 1.04
CA TRP A 294 -10.30 35.23 0.81
C TRP A 294 -8.82 35.19 0.45
N GLY A 295 -8.22 36.34 0.13
CA GLY A 295 -6.81 36.45 -0.28
C GLY A 295 -5.85 35.84 0.73
N ASP A 296 -4.82 35.15 0.21
CA ASP A 296 -3.75 34.49 0.98
C ASP A 296 -4.21 33.39 1.97
N LYS A 297 -5.50 33.06 1.98
CA LYS A 297 -6.06 31.96 2.77
C LYS A 297 -6.07 30.66 1.96
N LEU A 298 -5.96 29.55 2.68
CA LEU A 298 -6.17 28.22 2.12
C LEU A 298 -7.68 28.01 1.91
N LEU A 299 -8.05 27.80 0.66
CA LEU A 299 -9.42 27.55 0.22
C LEU A 299 -9.54 26.10 -0.22
N PHE A 300 -10.57 25.44 0.29
CA PHE A 300 -10.99 24.09 -0.10
C PHE A 300 -12.26 24.17 -0.94
N THR A 301 -12.31 23.37 -1.99
CA THR A 301 -13.49 23.18 -2.84
C THR A 301 -13.91 21.73 -2.77
N THR A 302 -15.18 21.51 -2.43
CA THR A 302 -15.83 20.19 -2.48
C THR A 302 -16.91 20.23 -3.56
N ILE A 303 -16.84 19.34 -4.53
CA ILE A 303 -17.69 19.35 -5.72
C ILE A 303 -18.63 18.15 -5.70
N TYR A 304 -19.90 18.40 -5.99
CA TYR A 304 -20.96 17.42 -6.09
C TYR A 304 -21.54 17.42 -7.51
N MET A 305 -21.84 16.24 -8.04
CA MET A 305 -22.53 16.07 -9.33
C MET A 305 -24.04 16.07 -9.11
N TRP A 306 -24.79 16.59 -10.06
CA TRP A 306 -26.25 16.43 -10.10
C TRP A 306 -26.60 14.99 -10.55
N ASP A 307 -27.47 14.32 -9.79
CA ASP A 307 -28.03 13.04 -10.16
C ASP A 307 -29.42 13.26 -10.77
N GLU A 308 -29.51 13.13 -12.09
CA GLU A 308 -30.76 13.29 -12.84
C GLU A 308 -31.84 12.27 -12.41
N LYS A 309 -31.44 11.08 -11.97
CA LYS A 309 -32.40 10.04 -11.53
C LYS A 309 -33.01 10.39 -10.19
N LEU A 310 -32.23 11.02 -9.30
CA LEU A 310 -32.69 11.45 -7.99
C LEU A 310 -33.31 12.85 -8.00
N GLY A 311 -33.12 13.62 -9.08
CA GLY A 311 -33.50 15.03 -9.14
C GLY A 311 -32.84 15.84 -8.02
N ASN A 312 -31.63 15.45 -7.60
CA ASN A 312 -30.91 16.05 -6.48
C ASN A 312 -29.38 15.91 -6.66
N TRP A 313 -28.62 16.61 -5.84
CA TRP A 313 -27.16 16.44 -5.76
C TRP A 313 -26.81 15.05 -5.23
N GLU A 314 -25.74 14.45 -5.76
CA GLU A 314 -25.12 13.27 -5.16
C GLU A 314 -24.82 13.54 -3.68
N LYS A 315 -25.08 12.53 -2.83
CA LYS A 315 -24.82 12.63 -1.38
C LYS A 315 -23.34 12.78 -1.08
N ASP A 316 -22.52 11.99 -1.77
CA ASP A 316 -21.07 11.98 -1.60
C ASP A 316 -20.43 12.92 -2.64
N PRO A 317 -19.35 13.63 -2.27
CA PRO A 317 -18.64 14.48 -3.22
C PRO A 317 -17.99 13.64 -4.32
N ILE A 318 -17.99 14.19 -5.55
CA ILE A 318 -17.36 13.57 -6.72
C ILE A 318 -15.94 14.08 -6.95
N ALA A 319 -15.60 15.25 -6.40
CA ALA A 319 -14.24 15.78 -6.48
C ALA A 319 -13.94 16.76 -5.33
N VAL A 320 -12.65 16.89 -5.01
CA VAL A 320 -12.11 17.85 -4.05
C VAL A 320 -10.87 18.52 -4.62
N SER A 321 -10.58 19.71 -4.12
CA SER A 321 -9.32 20.40 -4.37
C SER A 321 -9.11 21.48 -3.33
N ASP A 322 -7.88 21.96 -3.23
CA ASP A 322 -7.48 22.93 -2.24
C ASP A 322 -6.25 23.71 -2.71
N ARG A 323 -6.23 25.00 -2.44
CA ARG A 323 -5.05 25.84 -2.68
C ARG A 323 -5.20 27.18 -1.98
N MET A 324 -4.07 27.86 -1.78
CA MET A 324 -4.10 29.28 -1.43
C MET A 324 -4.85 30.06 -2.51
N VAL A 325 -5.58 31.11 -2.13
CA VAL A 325 -6.09 32.11 -3.08
C VAL A 325 -4.95 33.05 -3.47
N TRP A 326 -4.61 33.12 -4.75
CA TRP A 326 -3.46 33.88 -5.27
C TRP A 326 -3.90 35.22 -5.88
N GLY A 327 -2.90 36.01 -6.32
CA GLY A 327 -3.13 37.20 -7.14
C GLY A 327 -3.80 38.35 -6.40
N LYS A 328 -3.39 38.59 -5.14
CA LYS A 328 -4.01 39.57 -4.23
C LYS A 328 -5.50 39.28 -3.99
N GLY A 329 -5.84 38.00 -3.85
CA GLY A 329 -7.20 37.55 -3.57
C GLY A 329 -8.14 37.60 -4.77
N LYS A 330 -7.66 37.61 -6.02
CA LYS A 330 -8.52 37.72 -7.22
C LYS A 330 -8.82 36.40 -7.92
N ILE A 331 -8.05 35.35 -7.63
CA ILE A 331 -8.18 34.07 -8.33
C ILE A 331 -7.80 32.89 -7.44
N TRP A 332 -8.59 31.83 -7.55
CA TRP A 332 -8.23 30.50 -7.08
C TRP A 332 -8.28 29.51 -8.25
N GLN A 333 -7.28 28.64 -8.38
CA GLN A 333 -7.26 27.61 -9.43
C GLN A 333 -6.33 26.44 -9.09
N HIS A 334 -6.78 25.23 -9.38
CA HIS A 334 -6.00 24.01 -9.18
C HIS A 334 -6.59 22.82 -9.95
N THR A 335 -5.84 21.72 -10.05
CA THR A 335 -6.40 20.44 -10.50
C THR A 335 -7.33 19.87 -9.44
N VAL A 336 -8.34 19.11 -9.85
CA VAL A 336 -9.23 18.40 -8.92
C VAL A 336 -8.83 16.94 -8.75
N THR A 337 -8.92 16.44 -7.52
CA THR A 337 -8.85 15.02 -7.21
C THR A 337 -10.28 14.48 -7.21
N VAL A 338 -10.57 13.52 -8.08
CA VAL A 338 -11.91 12.94 -8.19
C VAL A 338 -12.05 11.74 -7.27
N MET A 339 -13.28 11.45 -6.87
CA MET A 339 -13.60 10.43 -5.87
C MET A 339 -14.72 9.53 -6.36
N ALA A 340 -14.56 8.22 -6.12
CA ALA A 340 -15.58 7.21 -6.39
C ALA A 340 -15.83 6.37 -5.14
N PRO A 341 -17.07 5.97 -4.84
CA PRO A 341 -17.31 5.02 -3.75
C PRO A 341 -16.54 3.71 -3.99
N LYS A 342 -15.95 3.15 -2.93
CA LYS A 342 -15.23 1.87 -3.00
C LYS A 342 -16.17 0.74 -3.44
N GLY A 343 -15.71 -0.08 -4.37
CA GLY A 343 -16.47 -1.17 -4.99
C GLY A 343 -17.49 -0.73 -6.03
N SER A 344 -17.61 0.56 -6.34
CA SER A 344 -18.58 1.04 -7.32
C SER A 344 -18.16 0.76 -8.77
N ALA A 345 -19.14 0.75 -9.68
CA ALA A 345 -18.88 0.70 -11.12
C ALA A 345 -17.99 1.87 -11.59
N ARG A 346 -18.19 3.07 -11.02
CA ARG A 346 -17.38 4.26 -11.28
C ARG A 346 -15.90 4.02 -10.94
N GLU A 347 -15.62 3.46 -9.76
CA GLU A 347 -14.25 3.13 -9.36
C GLU A 347 -13.62 2.13 -10.34
N SER A 348 -14.34 1.06 -10.68
CA SER A 348 -13.85 0.03 -11.61
C SER A 348 -13.53 0.59 -12.99
N ILE A 349 -14.39 1.47 -13.52
CA ILE A 349 -14.17 2.16 -14.81
C ILE A 349 -12.94 3.07 -14.72
N TRP A 350 -12.82 3.90 -13.69
CA TRP A 350 -11.71 4.84 -13.56
C TRP A 350 -10.35 4.15 -13.36
N ARG A 351 -10.31 2.99 -12.69
CA ARG A 351 -9.09 2.18 -12.60
C ARG A 351 -8.63 1.64 -13.96
N LYS A 352 -9.58 1.32 -14.85
CA LYS A 352 -9.29 0.73 -16.18
C LYS A 352 -9.01 1.77 -17.25
N SER A 353 -9.81 2.83 -17.30
CA SER A 353 -9.84 3.79 -18.41
C SER A 353 -9.34 5.18 -18.03
N GLY A 354 -9.01 5.39 -16.75
CA GLY A 354 -8.60 6.67 -16.21
C GLY A 354 -9.76 7.47 -15.61
N PRO A 355 -9.49 8.31 -14.59
CA PRO A 355 -10.49 9.14 -13.95
C PRO A 355 -10.98 10.27 -14.87
N SER A 356 -12.29 10.50 -14.89
CA SER A 356 -12.93 11.57 -15.68
C SER A 356 -14.24 12.00 -15.03
N LEU A 357 -14.68 13.22 -15.34
CA LEU A 357 -16.00 13.74 -14.94
C LEU A 357 -16.85 13.96 -16.19
N ALA A 358 -18.12 13.57 -16.13
CA ALA A 358 -19.04 13.72 -17.26
C ALA A 358 -19.46 15.19 -17.43
N PRO A 359 -19.79 15.65 -18.65
CA PRO A 359 -20.47 16.93 -18.81
C PRO A 359 -21.78 16.98 -18.02
N GLY A 360 -22.10 18.09 -17.37
CA GLY A 360 -23.32 18.18 -16.57
C GLY A 360 -23.40 19.37 -15.62
N LYS A 361 -24.37 19.31 -14.71
CA LYS A 361 -24.60 20.28 -13.64
C LYS A 361 -23.85 19.87 -12.37
N TYR A 362 -23.18 20.84 -11.75
CA TYR A 362 -22.33 20.65 -10.58
C TYR A 362 -22.60 21.70 -9.52
N LYS A 363 -22.32 21.34 -8.27
CA LYS A 363 -22.34 22.23 -7.11
C LYS A 363 -20.97 22.23 -6.47
N VAL A 364 -20.44 23.42 -6.16
CA VAL A 364 -19.24 23.59 -5.36
C VAL A 364 -19.61 24.14 -3.99
N VAL A 365 -19.04 23.55 -2.96
CA VAL A 365 -19.01 24.08 -1.58
C VAL A 365 -17.61 24.61 -1.33
N VAL A 366 -17.51 25.84 -0.85
CA VAL A 366 -16.23 26.52 -0.59
C VAL A 366 -16.01 26.70 0.90
N GLN A 367 -14.84 26.26 1.37
CA GLN A 367 -14.41 26.41 2.76
C GLN A 367 -13.11 27.21 2.84
N LEU A 368 -13.00 28.11 3.82
CA LEU A 368 -11.76 28.81 4.15
C LEU A 368 -11.21 28.34 5.47
N VAL A 369 -9.90 28.06 5.48
CA VAL A 369 -9.17 27.82 6.71
C VAL A 369 -8.93 29.15 7.42
N LYS A 370 -9.28 29.21 8.71
CA LYS A 370 -8.98 30.37 9.55
C LYS A 370 -7.48 30.49 9.78
N ASP A 371 -7.00 31.72 9.91
CA ASP A 371 -5.58 32.01 10.07
C ASP A 371 -4.96 31.22 11.24
N GLY A 372 -3.84 30.56 10.98
CA GLY A 372 -3.09 29.79 11.97
C GLY A 372 -3.68 28.44 12.39
N VAL A 373 -4.89 28.05 11.95
CA VAL A 373 -5.48 26.75 12.30
C VAL A 373 -4.66 25.60 11.75
N SER A 374 -4.34 25.64 10.46
CA SER A 374 -3.63 24.54 9.82
C SER A 374 -2.18 24.41 10.28
N ALA A 375 -1.56 25.48 10.77
CA ALA A 375 -0.24 25.46 11.38
C ALA A 375 -0.23 24.82 12.78
N LYS A 376 -1.34 24.87 13.52
CA LYS A 376 -1.45 24.32 14.88
C LYS A 376 -1.82 22.83 14.89
N ALA A 377 -2.64 22.39 13.94
CA ALA A 377 -3.06 21.01 13.79
C ALA A 377 -3.17 20.67 12.30
N TRP A 378 -2.16 19.97 11.79
CA TRP A 378 -2.03 19.73 10.36
C TRP A 378 -3.08 18.77 9.81
N ASP A 379 -3.67 17.92 10.66
CA ASP A 379 -4.72 16.96 10.35
C ASP A 379 -6.11 17.43 10.79
N ALA A 380 -6.24 18.71 11.18
CA ALA A 380 -7.51 19.26 11.63
C ALA A 380 -8.58 19.12 10.53
N LYS A 381 -9.70 18.49 10.90
CA LYS A 381 -10.89 18.45 10.06
C LYS A 381 -11.51 19.84 10.02
N LEU A 382 -11.90 20.28 8.82
CA LEU A 382 -12.67 21.51 8.66
C LEU A 382 -14.07 21.28 9.24
N ASP A 383 -14.51 22.20 10.09
CA ASP A 383 -15.87 22.22 10.60
C ASP A 383 -16.76 22.98 9.62
N ASP A 384 -17.66 22.27 8.94
CA ASP A 384 -18.60 22.82 7.96
C ASP A 384 -19.41 23.99 8.51
N LYS A 385 -19.71 24.00 9.82
CA LYS A 385 -20.49 25.09 10.43
C LYS A 385 -19.74 26.41 10.40
N THR A 386 -18.43 26.37 10.60
CA THR A 386 -17.57 27.55 10.84
C THR A 386 -16.60 27.87 9.72
N THR A 387 -16.47 27.00 8.72
CA THR A 387 -15.51 27.16 7.61
C THR A 387 -16.15 27.34 6.25
N ILE A 388 -17.40 26.90 6.04
CA ILE A 388 -18.11 27.12 4.78
C ILE A 388 -18.39 28.61 4.61
N VAL A 389 -17.85 29.19 3.55
CA VAL A 389 -18.04 30.60 3.20
C VAL A 389 -19.00 30.81 2.04
N GLY A 390 -19.36 29.74 1.32
CA GLY A 390 -20.40 29.80 0.31
C GLY A 390 -20.59 28.51 -0.49
N THR A 391 -21.61 28.52 -1.33
CA THR A 391 -21.95 27.43 -2.26
C THR A 391 -22.40 28.01 -3.60
N GLY A 392 -22.00 27.38 -4.71
CA GLY A 392 -22.36 27.82 -6.06
C GLY A 392 -22.70 26.65 -6.97
N GLU A 393 -23.52 26.91 -7.99
CA GLU A 393 -23.87 25.95 -9.04
C GLU A 393 -23.22 26.35 -10.37
N PHE A 394 -22.78 25.37 -11.15
CA PHE A 394 -22.18 25.60 -12.46
C PHE A 394 -22.43 24.44 -13.41
N LYS A 395 -22.28 24.70 -14.71
CA LYS A 395 -22.23 23.67 -15.74
C LYS A 395 -20.79 23.45 -16.16
N ALA A 396 -20.40 22.21 -16.40
CA ALA A 396 -19.05 21.86 -16.79
C ALA A 396 -19.06 20.83 -17.91
N SER A 397 -18.08 20.93 -18.81
CA SER A 397 -17.77 19.91 -19.81
C SER A 397 -16.51 19.11 -19.49
N TRP A 398 -15.79 19.48 -18.41
CA TRP A 398 -14.59 18.83 -17.89
C TRP A 398 -13.57 18.39 -18.94
N LYS A 399 -12.84 19.36 -19.48
CA LYS A 399 -11.69 19.12 -20.36
C LYS A 399 -10.40 19.07 -19.55
N THR A 400 -9.42 18.32 -20.03
CA THR A 400 -8.09 18.23 -19.41
C THR A 400 -7.19 19.38 -19.85
N GLY A 401 -6.25 19.73 -18.98
CA GLY A 401 -5.18 20.68 -19.28
C GLY A 401 -5.45 22.10 -18.80
N TYR A 402 -4.35 22.81 -18.51
CA TYR A 402 -4.36 24.14 -17.90
C TYR A 402 -5.13 25.19 -18.72
N GLY A 403 -5.10 25.09 -20.05
CA GLY A 403 -5.79 26.03 -20.96
C GLY A 403 -7.29 25.78 -21.13
N GLN A 404 -7.86 24.77 -20.46
CA GLN A 404 -9.26 24.36 -20.62
C GLN A 404 -9.97 24.24 -19.26
N MET A 405 -9.62 25.11 -18.32
CA MET A 405 -10.17 25.06 -16.96
C MET A 405 -11.69 25.21 -16.95
N THR A 406 -12.34 24.41 -16.12
CA THR A 406 -13.72 24.66 -15.73
C THR A 406 -13.74 25.83 -14.75
N SER A 407 -14.58 26.84 -15.01
CA SER A 407 -14.61 28.06 -14.21
C SER A 407 -15.99 28.40 -13.67
N ILE A 408 -16.03 28.94 -12.45
CA ILE A 408 -17.19 29.62 -11.88
C ILE A 408 -16.74 31.01 -11.41
N ASP A 409 -17.60 32.01 -11.58
CA ASP A 409 -17.38 33.32 -10.97
C ASP A 409 -17.77 33.30 -9.49
N ALA A 410 -16.96 33.92 -8.61
CA ALA A 410 -17.28 33.98 -7.19
C ALA A 410 -18.58 34.74 -6.90
N ALA A 411 -19.06 35.62 -7.80
CA ALA A 411 -20.38 36.25 -7.69
C ALA A 411 -21.53 35.22 -7.77
N ASN A 412 -21.29 34.06 -8.39
CA ASN A 412 -22.25 32.94 -8.45
C ASN A 412 -22.12 31.96 -7.26
N ILE A 413 -21.33 32.33 -6.24
CA ILE A 413 -21.20 31.59 -5.00
C ILE A 413 -21.96 32.37 -3.92
N THR A 414 -23.12 31.85 -3.54
CA THR A 414 -23.94 32.42 -2.46
C THR A 414 -23.16 32.32 -1.15
N ARG A 415 -22.82 33.48 -0.58
CA ARG A 415 -22.09 33.56 0.70
C ARG A 415 -23.00 33.12 1.85
N LYS A 416 -22.42 32.47 2.85
CA LYS A 416 -23.09 32.07 4.09
C LYS A 416 -23.01 33.17 5.15
#